data_AF-A0A7W1QVG8-F1
#
_entry.id   AF-A0A7W1QVG8-F1
#
_cell.length_a   1.000
_cell.length_b   1.000
_cell.length_c   1.000
_cell.angle_alpha   90.00
_cell.angle_beta   90.00
_cell.angle_gamma   90.00
#
_symmetry.space_group_name_H-M   'P 1'
#
loop_
_entity.id
_entity.type
_entity.pdbx_description
1 polymer ?
#
loop_
_entity_poly.entity_id
_entity_poly.type
_entity_poly.pdbx_seq_one_letter_code
_entity_poly.pdbx_strand_id
1 'polypeptide(L)' 'MSDIAHPPYASLTPDLILDALDSVGLRGDGRLLALNSYENRVYQAYLENGSSIVAKFYRPLRWSDEQILEEHTFV' A
#
# COMPACT_ATOMS: atom_id res chain seq x y z
N MET A 1 -25.78 11.22 -12.92
CA MET A 1 -25.67 11.86 -11.59
C MET A 1 -24.22 11.76 -11.20
N SER A 2 -23.56 12.90 -11.03
CA SER A 2 -22.12 13.02 -10.82
C SER A 2 -21.67 12.18 -9.63
N ASP A 3 -20.88 11.15 -9.92
CA ASP A 3 -20.20 10.31 -8.94
C ASP A 3 -19.37 11.24 -8.05
N ILE A 4 -19.67 11.30 -6.75
CA ILE A 4 -18.85 12.04 -5.80
C ILE A 4 -17.54 11.27 -5.75
N ALA A 5 -16.57 11.72 -6.55
CA ALA A 5 -15.29 11.06 -6.73
C ALA A 5 -14.61 10.96 -5.37
N HIS A 6 -14.74 9.80 -4.72
CA HIS A 6 -13.97 9.49 -3.52
C HIS A 6 -12.49 9.63 -3.89
N PRO A 7 -11.72 10.46 -3.16
CA PRO A 7 -10.30 10.57 -3.42
C PRO A 7 -9.68 9.17 -3.39
N PRO A 8 -8.87 8.80 -4.40
CA PRO A 8 -8.13 7.56 -4.36
C PRO A 8 -7.36 7.51 -3.04
N TYR A 9 -7.42 6.37 -2.34
CA TYR A 9 -6.80 6.16 -1.03
C TYR A 9 -7.47 6.88 0.15
N ALA A 10 -8.67 7.45 0.01
CA ALA A 10 -9.39 8.05 1.15
C ALA A 10 -9.60 7.07 2.31
N SER A 11 -9.66 5.76 2.02
CA SER A 11 -9.75 4.69 3.02
C SER A 11 -8.40 4.14 3.51
N LEU A 12 -7.27 4.53 2.90
CA LEU A 12 -5.94 4.00 3.25
C LEU A 12 -5.37 4.71 4.48
N THR A 13 -5.95 4.43 5.64
CA THR A 13 -5.51 4.95 6.94
C THR A 13 -4.25 4.22 7.43
N PRO A 14 -3.50 4.81 8.38
CA PRO A 14 -2.39 4.11 9.04
C PRO A 14 -2.80 2.76 9.64
N ASP A 15 -3.96 2.69 10.30
CA ASP A 15 -4.46 1.44 10.88
C ASP A 15 -4.72 0.39 9.80
N LEU A 16 -5.34 0.77 8.67
CA LEU A 16 -5.57 -0.16 7.55
C LEU A 16 -4.26 -0.64 6.93
N ILE A 17 -3.23 0.21 6.87
CA ILE A 17 -1.90 -0.19 6.42
C ILE A 17 -1.31 -1.23 7.37
N LEU A 18 -1.37 -1.01 8.69
CA LEU A 18 -0.85 -1.96 9.68
C LEU A 18 -1.62 -3.28 9.66
N ASP A 19 -2.94 -3.24 9.54
CA ASP A 19 -3.79 -4.44 9.39
C ASP A 19 -3.45 -5.21 8.11
N ALA A 20 -3.21 -4.51 7.00
CA ALA A 20 -2.79 -5.13 5.74
C ALA A 20 -1.43 -5.84 5.87
N LEU A 21 -0.45 -5.19 6.50
CA LEU A 21 0.85 -5.82 6.81
C LEU A 21 0.67 -7.07 7.68
N ASP A 22 -0.17 -6.98 8.71
CA ASP A 22 -0.43 -8.10 9.60
C ASP A 22 -1.07 -9.29 8.86
N SER A 23 -2.02 -9.01 7.96
CA SER A 23 -2.71 -10.04 7.17
C SER A 23 -1.77 -10.93 6.34
N VAL A 24 -0.56 -10.46 6.05
CA VAL A 24 0.49 -11.19 5.31
C VAL A 24 1.66 -11.63 6.21
N GLY A 25 1.49 -11.56 7.54
CA GLY A 25 2.47 -12.01 8.53
C GLY A 25 3.58 -11.01 8.83
N LEU A 26 3.45 -9.74 8.42
CA LEU A 26 4.43 -8.69 8.66
C LEU A 26 3.95 -7.77 9.80
N ARG A 27 4.52 -7.95 11.00
CA ARG A 27 4.15 -7.15 12.18
C ARG A 27 4.86 -5.79 12.17
N GLY A 28 4.11 -4.74 11.87
CA GLY A 28 4.59 -3.35 11.92
C GLY A 28 4.70 -2.82 13.35
N ASP A 29 5.68 -1.96 13.63
CA ASP A 29 5.87 -1.33 14.95
C ASP A 29 5.11 0.01 15.11
N GLY A 30 4.28 0.36 14.12
CA GLY A 30 3.50 1.60 14.06
C GLY A 30 4.18 2.76 13.34
N ARG A 31 5.49 2.68 13.05
CA ARG A 31 6.18 3.74 12.29
C ARG A 31 5.96 3.53 10.79
N LEU A 32 5.32 4.52 10.16
CA LEU A 32 5.09 4.58 8.72
C LEU A 32 5.66 5.89 8.15
N LEU A 33 6.56 5.79 7.19
CA LEU A 33 7.09 6.93 6.44
C LEU A 33 6.53 6.92 5.02
N ALA A 34 5.71 7.92 4.68
CA ALA A 34 5.23 8.09 3.30
C ALA A 34 6.41 8.44 2.37
N LEU A 35 6.55 7.71 1.27
CA LEU A 35 7.57 7.94 0.25
C LEU A 35 6.96 8.69 -0.95
N ASN A 36 7.81 9.43 -1.66
CA ASN A 36 7.39 10.16 -2.87
C ASN A 36 7.00 9.16 -3.97
N SER A 37 5.73 9.18 -4.37
CA SER A 37 5.19 8.40 -5.49
C SER A 37 4.00 9.11 -6.10
N TYR A 38 3.92 9.11 -7.44
CA TYR A 38 2.89 9.82 -8.19
C TYR A 38 1.64 8.97 -8.43
N GLU A 39 1.80 7.67 -8.65
CA GLU A 39 0.68 6.79 -9.01
C GLU A 39 0.16 5.99 -7.81
N ASN A 40 1.07 5.36 -7.06
CA ASN A 40 0.77 4.44 -5.97
C ASN A 40 1.01 5.12 -4.61
N ARG A 41 0.39 4.62 -3.54
CA ARG A 41 0.79 5.02 -2.19
C ARG A 41 1.87 4.09 -1.70
N VAL A 42 3.04 4.66 -1.43
CA VAL A 42 4.22 3.92 -1.01
C VAL A 42 4.61 4.37 0.37
N TYR A 43 4.84 3.41 1.26
CA TYR A 43 5.30 3.63 2.62
C TYR A 43 6.53 2.79 2.90
N GLN A 44 7.50 3.37 3.61
CA GLN A 44 8.45 2.57 4.37
C GLN A 44 7.81 2.26 5.73
N ALA A 45 7.62 0.97 6.01
CA ALA A 45 7.08 0.48 7.28
C ALA A 45 8.19 -0.18 8.08
N TYR A 46 8.29 0.17 9.36
CA TYR A 46 9.22 -0.47 10.29
C TYR A 46 8.52 -1.64 10.99
N LEU A 47 9.24 -2.74 11.15
CA LEU A 47 8.72 -3.97 11.72
C LEU A 47 9.23 -4.17 13.15
N GLU A 48 8.50 -4.94 13.95
CA GLU A 48 8.85 -5.23 15.35
C GLU A 48 10.20 -5.94 15.50
N ASN A 49 10.64 -6.66 14.47
CA ASN A 49 11.94 -7.32 14.43
C ASN A 49 13.12 -6.37 14.15
N GLY A 50 12.86 -5.06 14.06
CA GLY A 50 13.85 -4.01 13.81
C GLY A 50 14.19 -3.78 12.33
N SER A 51 13.66 -4.59 11.41
CA SER A 51 13.82 -4.36 9.97
C SER A 51 12.80 -3.35 9.42
N SER A 52 12.91 -3.01 8.14
CA SER A 52 11.91 -2.19 7.44
C SER A 52 11.65 -2.72 6.05
N ILE A 53 10.42 -2.54 5.58
CA ILE A 53 9.98 -2.92 4.23
C ILE A 53 9.41 -1.70 3.49
N VAL A 54 9.29 -1.82 2.17
CA VAL A 54 8.54 -0.87 1.34
C VAL A 54 7.20 -1.50 0.97
N ALA A 55 6.12 -0.91 1.45
CA ALA A 55 4.75 -1.31 1.12
C ALA A 55 4.21 -0.42 -0.01
N LYS A 56 3.76 -1.03 -1.10
CA LYS A 56 3.17 -0.36 -2.27
C LYS A 56 1.69 -0.72 -2.37
N PHE A 57 0.82 0.29 -2.26
CA PHE A 57 -0.62 0.16 -2.40
C PHE A 57 -1.06 0.69 -3.76
N TYR A 58 -1.58 -0.21 -4.60
CA TYR A 58 -2.09 0.11 -5.93
C TYR A 58 -3.36 0.96 -5.86
N ARG A 59 -3.52 1.86 -6.82
CA ARG A 59 -4.73 2.69 -6.93
C ARG A 59 -5.95 1.78 -7.17
N PRO A 60 -7.01 1.88 -6.36
CA PRO A 60 -8.21 1.08 -6.57
C PRO A 60 -8.75 1.22 -8.00
N LEU A 61 -9.14 0.09 -8.60
CA LEU A 61 -9.77 0.00 -9.93
C LEU A 61 -8.90 0.53 -11.09
N ARG A 62 -7.59 0.71 -10.87
CA ARG A 62 -6.67 1.20 -11.92
C ARG A 62 -6.02 0.07 -12.72
N TRP A 63 -5.73 -1.05 -12.06
CA TRP A 63 -5.02 -2.19 -12.63
C TRP A 63 -5.78 -3.47 -12.31
N SER A 64 -5.80 -4.43 -13.24
CA SER A 64 -6.25 -5.78 -12.95
C SER A 64 -5.16 -6.59 -12.25
N ASP A 65 -5.55 -7.70 -11.62
CA ASP A 65 -4.60 -8.60 -10.97
C ASP A 65 -3.57 -9.14 -11.98
N GLU A 66 -3.98 -9.41 -13.22
CA GLU A 66 -3.06 -9.85 -14.29
C GLU A 66 -2.01 -8.79 -14.62
N GLN A 67 -2.40 -7.51 -14.68
CA GLN A 67 -1.47 -6.41 -14.96
C GLN A 67 -0.49 -6.20 -13.80
N ILE A 68 -0.96 -6.34 -12.56
CA ILE A 68 -0.09 -6.28 -11.38
C ILE A 68 0.90 -7.45 -11.41
N LEU A 69 0.44 -8.67 -11.70
CA LEU A 69 1.30 -9.86 -11.80
C LEU A 69 2.33 -9.76 -12.94
N GLU A 70 1.94 -9.16 -14.07
CA GLU A 70 2.86 -8.86 -15.18
C GLU A 70 3.99 -7.94 -14.71
N GLU A 71 3.68 -6.85 -13.98
CA GLU A 71 4.70 -5.96 -13.39
C GLU A 71 5.64 -6.74 -12.45
N HIS A 72 5.10 -7.58 -11.58
CA HIS A 72 5.87 -8.39 -10.63
C HIS A 72 6.79 -9.44 -11.30
N THR A 73 6.43 -9.88 -12.50
CA THR A 73 7.19 -10.90 -13.24
C THR A 73 8.32 -10.29 -14.07
N PHE A 74 8.31 -8.97 -14.26
CA PHE A 74 9.36 -8.25 -14.98
C PHE A 74 10.64 -8.15 -14.13
N VAL A 75 11.76 -8.73 -14.61
CA VAL A 75 13.10 -8.77 -13.97
C VAL A 75 14.12 -7.91 -14.70
#